data_AF-E6SUK8-F1
#
_entry.id   AF-E6SUK8-F1
#
_cell.length_a   1.000
_cell.length_b   1.000
_cell.length_c   1.000
_cell.angle_alpha   90.00
_cell.angle_beta   90.00
_cell.angle_gamma   90.00
#
_symmetry.space_group_name_H-M   'P 1'
#
loop_
_entity.id
_entity.type
_entity.pdbx_description
1 polymer ?
#
loop_
_entity_poly.entity_id
_entity_poly.type
_entity_poly.pdbx_seq_one_letter_code
_entity_poly.pdbx_strand_id
1 'polypeptide(L)'
;MKKNFLKVVGCMFAFVVGMASCSDDKGTDNSGSAPEEAFSCIEQILDGCMDIANEVGETKIGEPVSKWATDQTAALYSVESWYSWHSREDYSNNIYSIRNAYYGTLDGTVGTNSLANLIAKNNASLDTQVRNAISDAVDAILAIKSPFRNNINSTEARTAMTACADLNDVLKDLKGYIERTAAVNTNAVLDPIIVSYVDVVVLPTYNSLKEKNAALYTAAQKFNSTPSNANFEAVCEAWLEARQPWETSEAFLFGPVDALGLDPNMDSWPLDQSAIVNILNSGNYDDLNWSDGDNNDKVEAAQSVRGFHTLEFLAFRNGVARTLTDVADSSNSADLVYTSANAASWGNYMVQVAYLLKSDAETLYNSWSVSYEGGESYAAKFKKHVVQ
;
A
#
# COMPACT_ATOMS: atom_id res chain seq x y z
N MET A 1 -8.57 -8.39 13.23
CA MET A 1 -9.82 -9.14 12.94
C MET A 1 -9.81 -9.39 11.44
N LYS A 2 -9.92 -10.65 10.99
CA LYS A 2 -9.68 -11.08 9.60
C LYS A 2 -10.57 -10.35 8.58
N LYS A 3 -10.00 -9.74 7.53
CA LYS A 3 -10.71 -9.28 6.33
C LYS A 3 -11.28 -10.53 5.62
N ASN A 4 -12.55 -10.88 5.88
CA ASN A 4 -13.27 -11.90 5.12
C ASN A 4 -13.65 -11.30 3.75
N PHE A 5 -12.83 -11.53 2.72
CA PHE A 5 -13.22 -11.28 1.33
C PHE A 5 -14.23 -12.35 0.88
N LEU A 6 -15.52 -12.04 0.99
CA LEU A 6 -16.58 -12.87 0.42
C LEU A 6 -16.90 -12.38 -1.00
N LYS A 7 -16.32 -13.03 -2.01
CA LYS A 7 -16.71 -12.87 -3.42
C LYS A 7 -18.15 -13.38 -3.59
N VAL A 8 -19.10 -12.49 -3.89
CA VAL A 8 -20.44 -12.88 -4.36
C VAL A 8 -20.45 -12.86 -5.88
N VAL A 9 -20.48 -14.06 -6.46
CA VAL A 9 -20.76 -14.27 -7.89
C VAL A 9 -22.25 -14.04 -8.13
N GLY A 10 -22.60 -12.91 -8.75
CA GLY A 10 -23.97 -12.58 -9.14
C GLY A 10 -24.40 -13.33 -10.40
N CYS A 11 -25.31 -14.28 -10.24
CA CYS A 11 -25.93 -15.06 -11.32
C CYS A 11 -27.00 -14.21 -12.04
N MET A 12 -26.89 -14.05 -13.36
CA MET A 12 -27.89 -13.44 -14.24
C MET A 12 -29.23 -14.19 -14.16
N PHE A 13 -30.31 -13.48 -13.85
CA PHE A 13 -31.67 -13.91 -14.19
C PHE A 13 -32.47 -12.74 -14.77
N ALA A 14 -32.91 -12.92 -16.02
CA ALA A 14 -33.82 -12.04 -16.74
C ALA A 14 -35.26 -12.26 -16.24
N PHE A 15 -36.02 -11.17 -16.04
CA PHE A 15 -37.48 -11.24 -16.08
C PHE A 15 -38.14 -9.92 -16.56
N VAL A 16 -38.70 -10.04 -17.76
CA VAL A 16 -39.97 -9.51 -18.32
C VAL A 16 -40.57 -8.18 -17.81
N VAL A 17 -40.79 -7.33 -18.81
CA VAL A 17 -41.55 -6.07 -18.87
C VAL A 17 -42.98 -6.16 -18.34
N GLY A 18 -43.39 -5.15 -17.55
CA GLY A 18 -44.79 -4.83 -17.28
C GLY A 18 -45.01 -3.32 -17.21
N MET A 19 -45.66 -2.74 -18.22
CA MET A 19 -46.14 -1.35 -18.22
C MET A 19 -47.39 -1.20 -17.32
N ALA A 20 -47.41 -0.17 -16.49
CA ALA A 20 -48.64 0.48 -16.03
C ALA A 20 -48.35 1.95 -15.66
N SER A 21 -49.29 2.82 -15.98
CA SER A 21 -49.20 4.27 -16.15
C SER A 21 -49.73 5.10 -14.97
N CYS A 22 -49.28 6.37 -14.91
CA CYS A 22 -49.86 7.57 -14.24
C CYS A 22 -49.78 7.58 -12.70
N SER A 23 -49.46 8.67 -11.99
CA SER A 23 -49.73 10.10 -12.21
C SER A 23 -48.85 10.99 -11.28
N ASP A 24 -48.76 12.27 -11.65
CA ASP A 24 -48.01 13.38 -11.03
C ASP A 24 -48.11 13.55 -9.50
N ASP A 25 -46.98 13.86 -8.85
CA ASP A 25 -46.96 14.79 -7.70
C ASP A 25 -45.62 15.55 -7.61
N LYS A 26 -45.72 16.81 -7.20
CA LYS A 26 -44.68 17.84 -7.20
C LYS A 26 -43.66 17.62 -6.07
N GLY A 27 -42.38 17.46 -6.42
CA GLY A 27 -41.26 17.44 -5.49
C GLY A 27 -40.12 18.32 -6.00
N THR A 28 -39.54 19.10 -5.10
CA THR A 28 -38.39 19.98 -5.30
C THR A 28 -37.26 19.32 -6.11
N ASP A 29 -36.84 19.98 -7.19
CA ASP A 29 -35.74 19.55 -8.04
C ASP A 29 -34.41 19.64 -7.27
N ASN A 30 -34.06 18.54 -6.62
CA ASN A 30 -32.68 18.21 -6.29
C ASN A 30 -32.30 17.04 -7.20
N SER A 31 -32.32 17.26 -8.51
CA SER A 31 -31.74 16.34 -9.48
C SER A 31 -30.23 16.33 -9.29
N GLY A 32 -29.75 15.47 -8.39
CA GLY A 32 -28.39 14.96 -8.51
C GLY A 32 -28.27 14.36 -9.92
N SER A 33 -27.53 15.02 -10.79
CA SER A 33 -27.14 14.46 -12.08
C SER A 33 -26.48 13.10 -11.80
N ALA A 34 -26.87 12.06 -12.53
CA ALA A 34 -26.18 10.78 -12.44
C ALA A 34 -24.66 11.00 -12.66
N PRO A 35 -23.78 10.31 -11.91
CA PRO A 35 -22.34 10.49 -12.09
C PRO A 35 -21.94 10.14 -13.53
N GLU A 36 -21.10 10.98 -14.13
CA GLU A 36 -20.54 10.72 -15.46
C GLU A 36 -19.48 9.60 -15.40
N GLU A 37 -19.16 8.97 -16.53
CA GLU A 37 -18.23 7.84 -16.58
C GLU A 37 -16.86 8.17 -15.96
N ALA A 38 -16.32 9.38 -16.20
CA ALA A 38 -15.04 9.80 -15.63
C ALA A 38 -15.05 9.89 -14.10
N PHE A 39 -16.21 10.14 -13.49
CA PHE A 39 -16.32 10.19 -12.03
C PHE A 39 -15.94 8.85 -11.39
N SER A 40 -16.26 7.73 -12.03
CA SER A 40 -15.93 6.40 -11.51
C SER A 40 -14.43 6.23 -11.25
N CYS A 41 -13.57 6.81 -12.09
CA CYS A 41 -12.13 6.83 -11.88
C CYS A 41 -11.73 7.73 -10.70
N ILE A 42 -12.35 8.90 -10.56
CA ILE A 42 -12.10 9.81 -9.43
C ILE A 42 -12.57 9.19 -8.12
N GLU A 43 -13.72 8.51 -8.13
CA GLU A 43 -14.20 7.73 -7.00
C GLU A 43 -13.20 6.65 -6.61
N GLN A 44 -12.72 5.83 -7.56
CA GLN A 44 -11.73 4.79 -7.27
C GLN A 44 -10.41 5.37 -6.71
N ILE A 45 -9.96 6.53 -7.19
CA ILE A 45 -8.78 7.23 -6.64
C ILE A 45 -9.03 7.67 -5.19
N LEU A 46 -10.18 8.29 -4.92
CA LEU A 46 -10.50 8.81 -3.59
C LEU A 46 -10.81 7.69 -2.59
N ASP A 47 -11.42 6.59 -3.04
CA ASP A 47 -11.63 5.40 -2.23
C ASP A 47 -10.29 4.79 -1.81
N GLY A 48 -9.33 4.64 -2.73
CA GLY A 48 -7.97 4.21 -2.38
C GLY A 48 -7.27 5.15 -1.39
N CYS A 49 -7.47 6.48 -1.52
CA CYS A 49 -6.93 7.45 -0.56
C CYS A 49 -7.57 7.33 0.84
N MET A 50 -8.89 7.10 0.90
CA MET A 50 -9.63 6.91 2.15
C MET A 50 -9.24 5.59 2.83
N ASP A 51 -9.15 4.51 2.05
CA ASP A 51 -8.77 3.18 2.53
C ASP A 51 -7.42 3.22 3.22
N ILE A 52 -6.40 3.83 2.60
CA ILE A 52 -5.07 3.91 3.20
C ILE A 52 -5.00 4.87 4.40
N ALA A 53 -5.73 5.99 4.38
CA ALA A 53 -5.82 6.88 5.55
C ALA A 53 -6.41 6.13 6.76
N ASN A 54 -7.49 5.38 6.52
CA ASN A 54 -8.14 4.56 7.54
C ASN A 54 -7.24 3.40 7.99
N GLU A 55 -6.56 2.71 7.07
CA GLU A 55 -5.65 1.60 7.39
C GLU A 55 -4.47 2.06 8.25
N VAL A 56 -3.84 3.20 7.92
CA VAL A 56 -2.77 3.78 8.74
C VAL A 56 -3.27 4.09 10.15
N GLY A 57 -4.40 4.79 10.28
CA GLY A 57 -4.95 5.20 11.57
C GLY A 57 -5.43 4.04 12.43
N GLU A 58 -6.31 3.19 11.89
CA GLU A 58 -7.00 2.13 12.64
C GLU A 58 -6.18 0.85 12.75
N THR A 59 -5.43 0.49 11.70
CA THR A 59 -4.71 -0.78 11.63
C THR A 59 -3.24 -0.63 11.98
N LYS A 60 -2.47 0.12 11.19
CA LYS A 60 -1.00 0.19 11.34
C LYS A 60 -0.56 0.86 12.65
N ILE A 61 -1.31 1.87 13.11
CA ILE A 61 -1.10 2.54 14.42
C ILE A 61 -2.10 2.01 15.47
N GLY A 62 -3.38 1.95 15.12
CA GLY A 62 -4.47 1.66 16.06
C GLY A 62 -4.45 0.23 16.63
N GLU A 63 -4.09 -0.80 15.86
CA GLU A 63 -4.02 -2.16 16.39
C GLU A 63 -2.90 -2.32 17.43
N PRO A 64 -1.64 -1.88 17.20
CA PRO A 64 -0.61 -1.89 18.24
C PRO A 64 -1.03 -1.11 19.50
N VAL A 65 -1.63 0.08 19.35
CA VAL A 65 -2.13 0.89 20.48
C VAL A 65 -3.18 0.14 21.28
N SER A 66 -4.13 -0.51 20.59
CA SER A 66 -5.19 -1.29 21.23
C SER A 66 -4.65 -2.53 21.95
N LYS A 67 -3.72 -3.28 21.31
CA LYS A 67 -3.07 -4.44 21.90
C LYS A 67 -2.23 -4.07 23.11
N TRP A 68 -1.62 -2.88 23.15
CA TRP A 68 -0.79 -2.45 24.27
C TRP A 68 -1.51 -2.48 25.62
N ALA A 69 -2.83 -2.24 25.61
CA ALA A 69 -3.65 -2.25 26.81
C ALA A 69 -3.86 -3.66 27.40
N THR A 70 -3.72 -4.72 26.60
CA THR A 70 -4.02 -6.11 26.99
C THR A 70 -2.82 -7.04 26.94
N ASP A 71 -1.96 -6.89 25.94
CA ASP A 71 -0.73 -7.65 25.75
C ASP A 71 0.34 -6.78 25.07
N GLN A 72 1.23 -6.22 25.90
CA GLN A 72 2.33 -5.36 25.43
C GLN A 72 3.31 -6.12 24.51
N THR A 73 3.49 -7.42 24.72
CA THR A 73 4.40 -8.21 23.88
C THR A 73 3.80 -8.37 22.50
N ALA A 74 2.52 -8.75 22.41
CA ALA A 74 1.82 -8.82 21.14
C ALA A 74 1.77 -7.47 20.42
N ALA A 75 1.59 -6.37 21.16
CA ALA A 75 1.61 -5.02 20.61
C ALA A 75 2.96 -4.66 19.96
N LEU A 76 4.06 -4.96 20.67
CA LEU A 76 5.43 -4.72 20.17
C LEU A 76 5.70 -5.48 18.87
N TYR A 77 5.21 -6.71 18.74
CA TYR A 77 5.43 -7.54 17.55
C TYR A 77 4.38 -7.34 16.45
N SER A 78 3.33 -6.53 16.67
CA SER A 78 2.34 -6.22 15.64
C SER A 78 2.62 -4.95 14.85
N VAL A 79 3.62 -4.16 15.24
CA VAL A 79 3.98 -2.92 14.54
C VAL A 79 4.63 -3.25 13.20
N GLU A 80 4.01 -2.89 12.08
CA GLU A 80 4.58 -3.05 10.74
C GLU A 80 5.89 -2.26 10.59
N SER A 81 6.85 -2.78 9.82
CA SER A 81 8.16 -2.16 9.59
C SER A 81 9.02 -1.92 10.85
N TRP A 82 8.81 -2.73 11.90
CA TRP A 82 9.55 -2.55 13.15
C TRP A 82 10.96 -3.13 13.14
N TYR A 83 11.28 -4.10 12.26
CA TYR A 83 12.62 -4.71 12.25
C TYR A 83 13.68 -3.66 11.91
N SER A 84 13.33 -2.75 10.99
CA SER A 84 14.12 -1.60 10.53
C SER A 84 13.85 -0.29 11.27
N TRP A 85 12.94 -0.27 12.25
CA TRP A 85 12.48 0.96 12.93
C TRP A 85 11.92 2.02 11.98
N HIS A 86 11.36 1.59 10.83
CA HIS A 86 10.92 2.45 9.73
C HIS A 86 9.41 2.77 9.75
N SER A 87 8.65 2.23 10.69
CA SER A 87 7.17 2.38 10.75
C SER A 87 6.65 3.82 10.59
N ARG A 88 7.34 4.83 11.14
CA ARG A 88 6.87 6.22 11.06
C ARG A 88 7.02 6.77 9.64
N GLU A 89 8.17 6.56 9.05
CA GLU A 89 8.50 6.94 7.69
C GLU A 89 7.59 6.20 6.70
N ASP A 90 7.39 4.89 6.90
CA ASP A 90 6.45 4.05 6.15
C ASP A 90 5.04 4.66 6.12
N TYR A 91 4.45 4.86 7.30
CA TYR A 91 3.08 5.34 7.40
C TYR A 91 2.95 6.78 6.87
N SER A 92 3.99 7.62 7.04
CA SER A 92 4.00 8.96 6.44
C SER A 92 4.10 8.92 4.92
N ASN A 93 4.82 7.95 4.34
CA ASN A 93 4.86 7.72 2.90
C ASN A 93 3.51 7.27 2.36
N ASN A 94 2.75 6.47 3.11
CA ASN A 94 1.36 6.15 2.77
C ASN A 94 0.49 7.41 2.65
N ILE A 95 0.61 8.35 3.60
CA ILE A 95 -0.10 9.64 3.50
C ILE A 95 0.45 10.52 2.37
N TYR A 96 1.75 10.47 2.07
CA TYR A 96 2.28 11.12 0.87
C TYR A 96 1.76 10.48 -0.43
N SER A 97 1.35 9.21 -0.44
CA SER A 97 0.64 8.62 -1.57
C SER A 97 -0.68 9.35 -1.83
N ILE A 98 -1.44 9.69 -0.78
CA ILE A 98 -2.67 10.50 -0.87
C ILE A 98 -2.35 11.89 -1.41
N ARG A 99 -1.30 12.53 -0.86
CA ARG A 99 -0.82 13.84 -1.36
C ARG A 99 -0.54 13.78 -2.85
N ASN A 100 0.20 12.77 -3.31
CA ASN A 100 0.59 12.64 -4.70
C ASN A 100 -0.62 12.45 -5.61
N ALA A 101 -1.60 11.65 -5.18
CA ALA A 101 -2.86 11.48 -5.90
C ALA A 101 -3.66 12.79 -6.00
N TYR A 102 -3.80 13.52 -4.89
CA TYR A 102 -4.54 14.78 -4.86
C TYR A 102 -3.84 15.91 -5.65
N TYR A 103 -2.51 15.99 -5.55
CA TYR A 103 -1.68 17.02 -6.20
C TYR A 103 -1.37 16.72 -7.65
N GLY A 104 -1.47 15.45 -8.07
CA GLY A 104 -1.14 15.01 -9.43
C GLY A 104 0.35 15.10 -9.76
N THR A 105 1.23 14.99 -8.74
CA THR A 105 2.70 15.05 -8.86
C THR A 105 3.38 14.26 -7.75
N LEU A 106 4.64 13.89 -7.94
CA LEU A 106 5.43 13.14 -6.94
C LEU A 106 6.33 14.03 -6.05
N ASP A 107 6.55 15.30 -6.43
CA ASP A 107 7.52 16.20 -5.79
C ASP A 107 6.91 17.15 -4.75
N GLY A 108 5.62 17.02 -4.48
CA GLY A 108 4.88 17.85 -3.53
C GLY A 108 4.46 19.21 -4.07
N THR A 109 4.70 19.52 -5.35
CA THR A 109 4.09 20.68 -6.03
C THR A 109 2.63 20.38 -6.40
N VAL A 110 1.87 21.35 -6.91
CA VAL A 110 0.51 21.12 -7.40
C VAL A 110 0.52 21.10 -8.92
N GLY A 111 0.16 19.95 -9.49
CA GLY A 111 0.04 19.76 -10.92
C GLY A 111 -1.08 20.62 -11.53
N THR A 112 -0.91 21.00 -12.79
CA THR A 112 -1.92 21.82 -13.51
C THR A 112 -3.24 21.07 -13.66
N ASN A 113 -3.19 19.79 -14.00
CA ASN A 113 -4.35 18.91 -14.13
C ASN A 113 -4.43 18.01 -12.90
N SER A 114 -4.88 18.56 -11.78
CA SER A 114 -4.97 17.86 -10.49
C SER A 114 -6.29 18.15 -9.80
N LEU A 115 -6.69 17.26 -8.89
CA LEU A 115 -7.83 17.49 -8.01
C LEU A 115 -7.61 18.74 -7.16
N ALA A 116 -6.40 18.94 -6.62
CA ALA A 116 -6.04 20.14 -5.86
C ALA A 116 -6.31 21.44 -6.65
N ASN A 117 -5.87 21.53 -7.91
CA ASN A 117 -6.12 22.72 -8.73
C ASN A 117 -7.60 22.89 -9.10
N LEU A 118 -8.32 21.80 -9.35
CA LEU A 118 -9.75 21.82 -9.64
C LEU A 118 -10.56 22.33 -8.44
N ILE A 119 -10.30 21.79 -7.25
CA ILE A 119 -11.03 22.12 -6.04
C ILE A 119 -10.65 23.52 -5.55
N ALA A 120 -9.39 23.93 -5.64
CA ALA A 120 -8.99 25.30 -5.29
C ALA A 120 -9.79 26.37 -6.05
N LYS A 121 -10.11 26.11 -7.32
CA LYS A 121 -10.87 27.05 -8.17
C LYS A 121 -12.36 27.09 -7.87
N ASN A 122 -12.94 25.98 -7.41
CA ASN A 122 -14.40 25.82 -7.25
C ASN A 122 -14.85 25.84 -5.78
N ASN A 123 -13.97 25.47 -4.86
CA ASN A 123 -14.17 25.48 -3.42
C ASN A 123 -12.81 25.56 -2.68
N ALA A 124 -12.22 26.77 -2.66
CA ALA A 124 -10.91 27.02 -2.04
C ALA A 124 -10.84 26.62 -0.55
N SER A 125 -11.96 26.70 0.17
CA SER A 125 -12.01 26.29 1.58
C SER A 125 -11.89 24.77 1.73
N LEU A 126 -12.51 24.00 0.85
CA LEU A 126 -12.38 22.53 0.84
C LEU A 126 -10.97 22.10 0.42
N ASP A 127 -10.38 22.72 -0.62
CA ASP A 127 -8.99 22.44 -1.00
C ASP A 127 -8.03 22.69 0.17
N THR A 128 -8.19 23.83 0.87
CA THR A 128 -7.38 24.13 2.06
C THR A 128 -7.56 23.07 3.15
N GLN A 129 -8.79 22.61 3.39
CA GLN A 129 -9.06 21.55 4.38
C GLN A 129 -8.36 20.24 4.01
N VAL A 130 -8.46 19.81 2.75
CA VAL A 130 -7.80 18.58 2.27
C VAL A 130 -6.29 18.68 2.44
N ARG A 131 -5.69 19.79 2.03
CA ARG A 131 -4.23 20.00 2.15
C ARG A 131 -3.75 20.02 3.58
N ASN A 132 -4.49 20.69 4.46
CA ASN A 132 -4.16 20.75 5.88
C ASN A 132 -4.28 19.36 6.49
N ALA A 133 -5.36 18.62 6.25
CA ALA A 133 -5.54 17.28 6.79
C ALA A 133 -4.43 16.30 6.34
N ILE A 134 -3.98 16.40 5.08
CA ILE A 134 -2.83 15.62 4.58
C ILE A 134 -1.56 15.98 5.34
N SER A 135 -1.27 17.28 5.50
CA SER A 135 -0.08 17.74 6.23
C SER A 135 -0.13 17.36 7.71
N ASP A 136 -1.28 17.56 8.35
CA ASP A 136 -1.50 17.31 9.78
C ASP A 136 -1.35 15.82 10.10
N ALA A 137 -1.85 14.92 9.22
CA ALA A 137 -1.66 13.49 9.38
C ALA A 137 -0.19 13.08 9.27
N VAL A 138 0.54 13.58 8.27
CA VAL A 138 2.00 13.36 8.14
C VAL A 138 2.75 13.86 9.37
N ASP A 139 2.49 15.11 9.77
CA ASP A 139 3.18 15.77 10.87
C ASP A 139 2.89 15.05 12.20
N ALA A 140 1.65 14.57 12.41
CA ALA A 140 1.28 13.82 13.59
C ALA A 140 1.96 12.43 13.65
N ILE A 141 2.03 11.71 12.54
CA ILE A 141 2.76 10.43 12.44
C ILE A 141 4.24 10.65 12.76
N LEU A 142 4.85 11.68 12.16
CA LEU A 142 6.26 12.01 12.38
C LEU A 142 6.52 12.61 13.77
N ALA A 143 5.51 13.14 14.46
CA ALA A 143 5.64 13.58 15.85
C ALA A 143 5.78 12.42 16.85
N ILE A 144 5.33 11.20 16.50
CA ILE A 144 5.56 10.01 17.31
C ILE A 144 7.08 9.86 17.50
N LYS A 145 7.53 9.68 18.74
CA LYS A 145 8.96 9.46 18.99
C LYS A 145 9.43 8.16 18.33
N SER A 146 10.55 8.23 17.60
CA SER A 146 11.14 7.05 16.97
C SER A 146 11.85 6.14 18.00
N PRO A 147 11.74 4.80 17.88
CA PRO A 147 10.84 4.10 16.96
C PRO A 147 9.41 4.05 17.52
N PHE A 148 8.39 4.01 16.64
CA PHE A 148 6.98 3.89 17.06
C PHE A 148 6.78 2.66 17.98
N ARG A 149 7.40 1.52 17.67
CA ARG A 149 7.37 0.31 18.50
C ARG A 149 7.67 0.56 19.98
N ASN A 150 8.59 1.46 20.31
CA ASN A 150 8.94 1.75 21.71
C ASN A 150 8.09 2.86 22.33
N ASN A 151 7.19 3.45 21.55
CA ASN A 151 6.38 4.61 21.90
C ASN A 151 4.89 4.40 21.53
N ILE A 152 4.44 3.13 21.51
CA ILE A 152 3.09 2.75 21.07
C ILE A 152 2.00 3.49 21.86
N ASN A 153 2.08 3.52 23.19
CA ASN A 153 1.07 4.15 24.04
C ASN A 153 1.31 5.65 24.28
N SER A 154 1.96 6.33 23.34
CA SER A 154 2.20 7.79 23.42
C SER A 154 0.93 8.58 23.12
N THR A 155 0.89 9.84 23.58
CA THR A 155 -0.19 10.77 23.21
C THR A 155 -0.11 11.07 21.71
N GLU A 156 1.10 11.19 21.19
CA GLU A 156 1.41 11.43 19.77
C GLU A 156 0.87 10.33 18.87
N ALA A 157 0.94 9.05 19.29
CA ALA A 157 0.33 7.95 18.54
C ALA A 157 -1.19 8.11 18.43
N ARG A 158 -1.86 8.53 19.51
CA ARG A 158 -3.32 8.79 19.48
C ARG A 158 -3.66 10.02 18.65
N THR A 159 -2.82 11.06 18.69
CA THR A 159 -2.96 12.23 17.82
C THR A 159 -2.82 11.86 16.34
N ALA A 160 -1.86 10.98 15.99
CA ALA A 160 -1.71 10.48 14.63
C ALA A 160 -2.94 9.69 14.15
N MET A 161 -3.51 8.83 15.01
CA MET A 161 -4.76 8.12 14.71
C MET A 161 -5.90 9.11 14.41
N THR A 162 -6.09 10.12 15.26
CA THR A 162 -7.11 11.15 15.05
C THR A 162 -6.89 11.93 13.75
N ALA A 163 -5.65 12.35 13.46
CA ALA A 163 -5.35 13.08 12.23
C ALA A 163 -5.60 12.23 10.97
N CYS A 164 -5.34 10.92 11.02
CA CYS A 164 -5.67 10.00 9.92
C CYS A 164 -7.20 9.85 9.74
N ALA A 165 -7.96 9.80 10.84
CA ALA A 165 -9.42 9.78 10.79
C ALA A 165 -10.00 11.09 10.23
N ASP A 166 -9.49 12.24 10.66
CA ASP A 166 -9.89 13.56 10.15
C ASP A 166 -9.58 13.69 8.65
N LEU A 167 -8.42 13.18 8.20
CA LEU A 167 -8.09 13.11 6.78
C LEU A 167 -9.09 12.26 5.99
N ASN A 168 -9.45 11.08 6.51
CA ASN A 168 -10.45 10.22 5.88
C ASN A 168 -11.82 10.92 5.75
N ASP A 169 -12.26 11.62 6.79
CA ASP A 169 -13.53 12.37 6.78
C ASP A 169 -13.50 13.52 5.74
N VAL A 170 -12.39 14.25 5.64
CA VAL A 170 -12.25 15.34 4.65
C VAL A 170 -12.17 14.79 3.21
N LEU A 171 -11.55 13.63 2.99
CA LEU A 171 -11.54 12.95 1.68
C LEU A 171 -12.95 12.48 1.28
N LYS A 172 -13.76 12.02 2.23
CA LYS A 172 -15.17 11.68 2.01
C LYS A 172 -16.01 12.89 1.62
N ASP A 173 -15.80 14.02 2.30
CA ASP A 173 -16.44 15.29 1.95
C ASP A 173 -16.01 15.78 0.56
N LEU A 174 -14.73 15.63 0.21
CA LEU A 174 -14.20 15.89 -1.13
C LEU A 174 -14.90 15.04 -2.19
N LYS A 175 -14.98 13.71 -1.98
CA LYS A 175 -15.66 12.80 -2.92
C LYS A 175 -17.11 13.23 -3.13
N GLY A 176 -17.84 13.46 -2.04
CA GLY A 176 -19.25 13.89 -2.11
C GLY A 176 -19.45 15.27 -2.73
N TYR A 177 -18.51 16.20 -2.55
CA TYR A 177 -18.55 17.50 -3.22
C TYR A 177 -18.39 17.37 -4.74
N ILE A 178 -17.42 16.57 -5.19
CA ILE A 178 -17.22 16.33 -6.63
C ILE A 178 -18.47 15.66 -7.19
N GLU A 179 -18.93 14.56 -6.59
CA GLU A 179 -20.11 13.81 -7.05
C GLU A 179 -21.32 14.72 -7.32
N ARG A 180 -21.64 15.60 -6.37
CA ARG A 180 -22.87 16.41 -6.39
C ARG A 180 -22.73 17.75 -7.12
N THR A 181 -21.53 18.13 -7.56
CA THR A 181 -21.29 19.45 -8.18
C THR A 181 -21.06 19.32 -9.67
N ALA A 182 -22.12 19.52 -10.45
CA ALA A 182 -22.09 19.37 -11.91
C ALA A 182 -20.97 20.17 -12.61
N ALA A 183 -20.59 21.34 -12.08
CA ALA A 183 -19.52 22.16 -12.65
C ALA A 183 -18.11 21.52 -12.59
N VAL A 184 -17.89 20.56 -11.69
CA VAL A 184 -16.59 19.87 -11.53
C VAL A 184 -16.67 18.39 -11.89
N ASN A 185 -17.87 17.86 -12.13
CA ASN A 185 -18.14 16.45 -12.40
C ASN A 185 -18.58 16.21 -13.85
N THR A 186 -17.72 16.56 -14.80
CA THR A 186 -17.94 16.24 -16.22
C THR A 186 -16.69 15.59 -16.79
N ASN A 187 -16.84 14.71 -17.77
CA ASN A 187 -15.70 14.10 -18.47
C ASN A 187 -14.70 15.16 -18.96
N ALA A 188 -15.19 16.24 -19.59
CA ALA A 188 -14.33 17.33 -20.06
C ALA A 188 -13.44 17.97 -18.97
N VAL A 189 -13.89 17.97 -17.71
CA VAL A 189 -13.13 18.50 -16.57
C VAL A 189 -12.23 17.43 -15.94
N LEU A 190 -12.70 16.18 -15.84
CA LEU A 190 -12.03 15.11 -15.11
C LEU A 190 -11.02 14.33 -15.96
N ASP A 191 -11.25 14.16 -17.26
CA ASP A 191 -10.37 13.39 -18.15
C ASP A 191 -8.90 13.87 -18.09
N PRO A 192 -8.60 15.19 -18.16
CA PRO A 192 -7.21 15.66 -18.07
C PRO A 192 -6.55 15.33 -16.73
N ILE A 193 -7.33 15.30 -15.63
CA ILE A 193 -6.86 14.96 -14.29
C ILE A 193 -6.55 13.47 -14.21
N ILE A 194 -7.45 12.62 -14.72
CA ILE A 194 -7.26 11.15 -14.78
C ILE A 194 -6.01 10.80 -15.60
N VAL A 195 -5.86 11.42 -16.77
CA VAL A 195 -4.67 11.22 -17.63
C VAL A 195 -3.40 11.63 -16.88
N SER A 196 -3.39 12.82 -16.26
CA SER A 196 -2.22 13.32 -15.51
C SER A 196 -1.89 12.45 -14.31
N TYR A 197 -2.90 12.01 -13.56
CA TYR A 197 -2.73 11.10 -12.42
C TYR A 197 -2.05 9.79 -12.85
N VAL A 198 -2.50 9.18 -13.93
CA VAL A 198 -1.88 7.94 -14.43
C VAL A 198 -0.46 8.18 -14.94
N ASP A 199 -0.23 9.23 -15.75
CA ASP A 199 1.04 9.46 -16.42
C ASP A 199 2.14 10.07 -15.54
N VAL A 200 1.75 10.84 -14.52
CA VAL A 200 2.68 11.59 -13.66
C VAL A 200 2.83 10.96 -12.28
N VAL A 201 1.82 10.23 -11.78
CA VAL A 201 1.84 9.62 -10.46
C VAL A 201 1.99 8.11 -10.56
N VAL A 202 1.01 7.40 -11.12
CA VAL A 202 0.96 5.93 -11.04
C VAL A 202 2.09 5.25 -11.82
N LEU A 203 2.22 5.56 -13.11
CA LEU A 203 3.21 4.91 -13.96
C LEU A 203 4.66 5.19 -13.51
N PRO A 204 5.04 6.43 -13.16
CA PRO A 204 6.39 6.70 -12.65
C PRO A 204 6.66 6.03 -11.30
N THR A 205 5.69 5.98 -10.38
CA THR A 205 5.84 5.28 -9.10
C THR A 205 6.10 3.79 -9.31
N TYR A 206 5.30 3.10 -10.13
CA TYR A 206 5.54 1.67 -10.40
C TYR A 206 6.79 1.40 -11.22
N ASN A 207 7.21 2.33 -12.10
CA ASN A 207 8.52 2.18 -12.77
C ASN A 207 9.66 2.26 -11.76
N SER A 208 9.61 3.24 -10.84
CA SER A 208 10.58 3.40 -9.75
C SER A 208 10.62 2.15 -8.87
N LEU A 209 9.47 1.61 -8.47
CA LEU A 209 9.37 0.36 -7.72
C LEU A 209 10.05 -0.81 -8.44
N LYS A 210 9.78 -1.00 -9.73
CA LYS A 210 10.41 -2.05 -10.55
C LYS A 210 11.93 -1.90 -10.59
N GLU A 211 12.43 -0.70 -10.87
CA GLU A 211 13.87 -0.42 -10.98
C GLU A 211 14.60 -0.63 -9.65
N LYS A 212 14.01 -0.15 -8.55
CA LYS A 212 14.61 -0.27 -7.22
C LYS A 212 14.52 -1.70 -6.67
N ASN A 213 13.46 -2.47 -6.97
CA ASN A 213 13.43 -3.90 -6.65
C ASN A 213 14.49 -4.69 -7.44
N ALA A 214 14.83 -4.29 -8.67
CA ALA A 214 15.94 -4.89 -9.41
C ALA A 214 17.31 -4.57 -8.76
N ALA A 215 17.49 -3.36 -8.23
CA ALA A 215 18.67 -3.00 -7.45
C ALA A 215 18.75 -3.78 -6.12
N LEU A 216 17.63 -3.92 -5.41
CA LEU A 216 17.53 -4.73 -4.19
C LEU A 216 17.88 -6.20 -4.44
N TYR A 217 17.40 -6.78 -5.53
CA TYR A 217 17.80 -8.13 -5.95
C TYR A 217 19.30 -8.25 -6.20
N THR A 218 19.91 -7.25 -6.85
CA THR A 218 21.35 -7.20 -7.08
C THR A 218 22.14 -7.12 -5.76
N ALA A 219 21.67 -6.33 -4.80
CA ALA A 219 22.27 -6.23 -3.47
C ALA A 219 22.19 -7.57 -2.72
N ALA A 220 21.03 -8.25 -2.75
CA ALA A 220 20.86 -9.57 -2.13
C ALA A 220 21.77 -10.63 -2.76
N GLN A 221 21.93 -10.64 -4.09
CA GLN A 221 22.89 -11.53 -4.77
C GLN A 221 24.34 -11.26 -4.35
N LYS A 222 24.72 -9.98 -4.22
CA LYS A 222 26.06 -9.59 -3.76
C LYS A 222 26.31 -10.05 -2.32
N PHE A 223 25.34 -9.85 -1.43
CA PHE A 223 25.42 -10.38 -0.07
C PHE A 223 25.57 -11.90 -0.05
N ASN A 224 24.75 -12.64 -0.80
CA ASN A 224 24.81 -14.11 -0.84
C ASN A 224 26.18 -14.62 -1.34
N SER A 225 26.75 -13.99 -2.37
CA SER A 225 28.05 -14.38 -2.91
C SER A 225 29.23 -14.00 -2.02
N THR A 226 29.12 -12.91 -1.27
CA THR A 226 30.20 -12.39 -0.40
C THR A 226 29.61 -11.81 0.89
N PRO A 227 29.22 -12.65 1.87
CA PRO A 227 28.61 -12.15 3.11
C PRO A 227 29.57 -11.24 3.88
N SER A 228 29.10 -10.04 4.24
CA SER A 228 29.82 -9.06 5.06
C SER A 228 28.85 -8.06 5.67
N ASN A 229 29.23 -7.39 6.77
CA ASN A 229 28.40 -6.33 7.37
C ASN A 229 28.10 -5.21 6.36
N ALA A 230 29.09 -4.80 5.57
CA ALA A 230 28.90 -3.79 4.51
C ALA A 230 27.90 -4.24 3.42
N ASN A 231 27.84 -5.53 3.11
CA ASN A 231 26.84 -6.03 2.17
C ASN A 231 25.45 -6.22 2.81
N PHE A 232 25.35 -6.42 4.13
CA PHE A 232 24.06 -6.30 4.84
C PHE A 232 23.56 -4.86 4.79
N GLU A 233 24.41 -3.88 5.12
CA GLU A 233 24.09 -2.45 5.01
C GLU A 233 23.63 -2.09 3.59
N ALA A 234 24.32 -2.58 2.55
CA ALA A 234 23.91 -2.35 1.16
C ALA A 234 22.53 -2.97 0.81
N VAL A 235 22.16 -4.11 1.41
CA VAL A 235 20.80 -4.66 1.24
C VAL A 235 19.79 -3.78 1.96
N CYS A 236 20.09 -3.33 3.19
CA CYS A 236 19.23 -2.45 3.97
C CYS A 236 18.97 -1.12 3.24
N GLU A 237 20.01 -0.49 2.68
CA GLU A 237 19.89 0.74 1.89
C GLU A 237 19.00 0.52 0.66
N ALA A 238 19.26 -0.55 -0.11
CA ALA A 238 18.45 -0.87 -1.28
C ALA A 238 17.00 -1.22 -0.91
N TRP A 239 16.76 -1.81 0.26
CA TRP A 239 15.42 -2.12 0.76
C TRP A 239 14.66 -0.83 1.07
N LEU A 240 15.26 0.12 1.78
CA LEU A 240 14.65 1.42 2.08
C LEU A 240 14.34 2.21 0.80
N GLU A 241 15.26 2.20 -0.17
CA GLU A 241 15.05 2.86 -1.46
C GLU A 241 13.85 2.24 -2.19
N ALA A 242 13.77 0.92 -2.23
CA ALA A 242 12.72 0.15 -2.90
C ALA A 242 11.36 0.19 -2.19
N ARG A 243 11.35 0.32 -0.87
CA ARG A 243 10.14 0.55 -0.07
C ARG A 243 9.48 1.88 -0.39
N GLN A 244 10.26 2.95 -0.53
CA GLN A 244 9.69 4.28 -0.74
C GLN A 244 8.65 4.37 -1.88
N PRO A 245 8.87 3.85 -3.11
CA PRO A 245 7.85 3.87 -4.16
C PRO A 245 6.71 2.87 -3.92
N TRP A 246 6.91 1.81 -3.13
CA TRP A 246 5.82 0.96 -2.68
C TRP A 246 4.91 1.70 -1.71
N GLU A 247 5.48 2.27 -0.64
CA GLU A 247 4.74 2.99 0.40
C GLU A 247 4.00 4.22 -0.16
N THR A 248 4.62 4.91 -1.13
CA THR A 248 4.00 6.02 -1.87
C THR A 248 3.10 5.59 -3.04
N SER A 249 2.74 4.30 -3.09
CA SER A 249 1.71 3.75 -3.98
C SER A 249 0.45 3.24 -3.28
N GLU A 250 0.46 3.19 -1.95
CA GLU A 250 -0.61 2.53 -1.18
C GLU A 250 -1.97 3.25 -1.25
N ALA A 251 -2.03 4.50 -1.70
CA ALA A 251 -3.31 5.18 -1.99
C ALA A 251 -3.98 4.71 -3.31
N PHE A 252 -3.35 3.80 -4.05
CA PHE A 252 -3.87 3.28 -5.30
C PHE A 252 -3.64 1.78 -5.47
N LEU A 253 -3.92 1.04 -4.40
CA LEU A 253 -3.94 -0.43 -4.37
C LEU A 253 -5.20 -1.00 -5.05
N PHE A 254 -5.47 -0.58 -6.28
CA PHE A 254 -6.56 -1.09 -7.11
C PHE A 254 -6.07 -1.55 -8.48
N GLY A 255 -6.93 -2.25 -9.21
CA GLY A 255 -6.56 -2.80 -10.51
C GLY A 255 -5.54 -3.94 -10.37
N PRO A 256 -4.47 -3.98 -11.19
CA PRO A 256 -3.57 -5.14 -11.25
C PRO A 256 -2.93 -5.55 -9.92
N VAL A 257 -2.65 -4.61 -9.03
CA VAL A 257 -1.99 -4.92 -7.75
C VAL A 257 -2.88 -5.76 -6.82
N ASP A 258 -4.19 -5.47 -6.81
CA ASP A 258 -5.20 -6.22 -6.06
C ASP A 258 -5.65 -7.47 -6.84
N ALA A 259 -6.03 -7.31 -8.10
CA ALA A 259 -6.64 -8.37 -8.90
C ALA A 259 -5.72 -9.59 -9.14
N LEU A 260 -4.40 -9.37 -9.17
CA LEU A 260 -3.40 -10.41 -9.37
C LEU A 260 -2.78 -10.92 -8.04
N GLY A 261 -3.29 -10.46 -6.89
CA GLY A 261 -2.76 -10.81 -5.57
C GLY A 261 -1.32 -10.33 -5.34
N LEU A 262 -0.91 -9.26 -6.02
CA LEU A 262 0.46 -8.74 -5.94
C LEU A 262 0.70 -7.99 -4.64
N ASP A 263 -0.32 -7.32 -4.10
CA ASP A 263 -0.24 -6.65 -2.79
C ASP A 263 0.23 -7.60 -1.68
N PRO A 264 -0.51 -8.66 -1.31
CA PRO A 264 -0.05 -9.59 -0.29
C PRO A 264 1.20 -10.40 -0.70
N ASN A 265 1.48 -10.57 -2.00
CA ASN A 265 2.75 -11.19 -2.43
C ASN A 265 3.97 -10.30 -2.14
N MET A 266 3.79 -8.98 -2.19
CA MET A 266 4.86 -8.02 -2.00
C MET A 266 4.94 -7.51 -0.57
N ASP A 267 3.83 -7.48 0.18
CA ASP A 267 3.79 -6.73 1.45
C ASP A 267 2.93 -7.31 2.57
N SER A 268 2.77 -8.63 2.63
CA SER A 268 2.04 -9.24 3.73
C SER A 268 2.59 -8.88 5.12
N TRP A 269 1.69 -8.43 6.00
CA TRP A 269 1.93 -8.24 7.43
C TRP A 269 0.71 -8.71 8.24
N PRO A 270 0.88 -9.47 9.35
CA PRO A 270 2.13 -9.98 9.92
C PRO A 270 2.68 -11.20 9.17
N LEU A 271 3.96 -11.49 9.41
CA LEU A 271 4.65 -12.67 8.87
C LEU A 271 4.42 -13.92 9.74
N ASP A 272 4.48 -15.11 9.11
CA ASP A 272 4.68 -16.36 9.85
C ASP A 272 6.19 -16.57 10.12
N GLN A 273 6.65 -15.94 11.21
CA GLN A 273 8.06 -16.01 11.63
C GLN A 273 8.52 -17.45 11.93
N SER A 274 7.60 -18.34 12.33
CA SER A 274 7.95 -19.75 12.58
C SER A 274 8.19 -20.48 11.26
N ALA A 275 7.37 -20.22 10.25
CA ALA A 275 7.57 -20.75 8.90
C ALA A 275 8.86 -20.21 8.26
N ILE A 276 9.19 -18.93 8.44
CA ILE A 276 10.47 -18.35 8.00
C ILE A 276 11.67 -19.12 8.62
N VAL A 277 11.64 -19.37 9.92
CA VAL A 277 12.68 -20.18 10.61
C VAL A 277 12.73 -21.60 10.04
N ASN A 278 11.58 -22.22 9.77
CA ASN A 278 11.53 -23.56 9.18
C ASN A 278 12.14 -23.61 7.77
N ILE A 279 11.88 -22.61 6.92
CA ILE A 279 12.46 -22.48 5.58
C ILE A 279 13.98 -22.29 5.67
N LEU A 280 14.48 -21.48 6.60
CA LEU A 280 15.92 -21.32 6.84
C LEU A 280 16.60 -22.63 7.26
N ASN A 281 15.90 -23.48 8.02
CA ASN A 281 16.42 -24.78 8.47
C ASN A 281 16.35 -25.85 7.37
N SER A 282 15.28 -25.85 6.57
CA SER A 282 15.04 -26.86 5.54
C SER A 282 15.74 -26.56 4.22
N GLY A 283 15.92 -25.28 3.89
CA GLY A 283 16.32 -24.82 2.56
C GLY A 283 15.23 -25.03 1.50
N ASN A 284 13.98 -25.27 1.91
CA ASN A 284 12.85 -25.47 0.99
C ASN A 284 12.23 -24.13 0.57
N TYR A 285 12.69 -23.58 -0.55
CA TYR A 285 12.17 -22.29 -1.04
C TYR A 285 10.89 -22.43 -1.89
N ASP A 286 10.42 -23.65 -2.13
CA ASP A 286 9.14 -23.85 -2.83
C ASP A 286 7.96 -23.34 -2.00
N ASP A 287 8.12 -23.24 -0.67
CA ASP A 287 7.12 -22.72 0.26
C ASP A 287 6.82 -21.22 0.08
N LEU A 288 7.64 -20.48 -0.68
CA LEU A 288 7.39 -19.08 -1.04
C LEU A 288 6.42 -18.95 -2.23
N ASN A 289 6.12 -20.04 -2.92
CA ASN A 289 5.38 -20.04 -4.18
C ASN A 289 3.97 -20.60 -4.01
N TRP A 290 3.05 -20.03 -4.78
CA TRP A 290 1.69 -20.55 -4.95
C TRP A 290 1.34 -20.51 -6.45
N SER A 291 0.27 -21.19 -6.83
CA SER A 291 -0.22 -21.24 -8.21
C SER A 291 -1.72 -21.03 -8.29
N ASP A 292 -2.20 -20.59 -9.45
CA ASP A 292 -3.63 -20.50 -9.72
C ASP A 292 -4.33 -21.83 -9.45
N GLY A 293 -5.34 -21.80 -8.58
CA GLY A 293 -6.08 -22.99 -8.13
C GLY A 293 -5.62 -23.56 -6.79
N ASP A 294 -4.53 -23.06 -6.21
CA ASP A 294 -4.23 -23.29 -4.78
C ASP A 294 -5.36 -22.68 -3.91
N ASN A 295 -5.59 -23.29 -2.75
CA ASN A 295 -6.57 -22.77 -1.80
C ASN A 295 -6.04 -21.53 -1.07
N ASN A 296 -6.94 -20.73 -0.49
CA ASN A 296 -6.57 -19.49 0.21
C ASN A 296 -5.53 -19.75 1.32
N ASP A 297 -5.66 -20.82 2.10
CA ASP A 297 -4.71 -21.13 3.17
C ASP A 297 -3.27 -21.31 2.66
N LYS A 298 -3.09 -21.95 1.50
CA LYS A 298 -1.76 -22.14 0.89
C LYS A 298 -1.22 -20.83 0.31
N VAL A 299 -2.09 -20.02 -0.30
CA VAL A 299 -1.73 -18.71 -0.84
C VAL A 299 -1.29 -17.78 0.31
N GLU A 300 -2.09 -17.67 1.37
CA GLU A 300 -1.79 -16.88 2.57
C GLU A 300 -0.50 -17.35 3.25
N ALA A 301 -0.28 -18.67 3.35
CA ALA A 301 0.95 -19.22 3.92
C ALA A 301 2.18 -18.77 3.13
N ALA A 302 2.15 -18.89 1.80
CA ALA A 302 3.26 -18.46 0.93
C ALA A 302 3.48 -16.94 0.98
N GLN A 303 2.41 -16.16 1.01
CA GLN A 303 2.44 -14.70 1.10
C GLN A 303 3.07 -14.20 2.41
N SER A 304 2.78 -14.89 3.53
CA SER A 304 3.30 -14.53 4.86
C SER A 304 4.80 -14.82 5.09
N VAL A 305 5.50 -15.39 4.10
CA VAL A 305 6.92 -15.77 4.17
C VAL A 305 7.74 -15.25 2.98
N ARG A 306 7.21 -14.24 2.27
CA ARG A 306 7.87 -13.51 1.17
C ARG A 306 7.65 -12.00 1.32
N GLY A 307 7.93 -11.24 0.28
CA GLY A 307 7.69 -9.79 0.27
C GLY A 307 8.70 -8.96 1.07
N PHE A 308 8.44 -7.65 1.13
CA PHE A 308 9.32 -6.65 1.72
C PHE A 308 9.62 -6.98 3.19
N HIS A 309 8.61 -7.27 4.00
CA HIS A 309 8.79 -7.53 5.42
C HIS A 309 9.57 -8.81 5.72
N THR A 310 9.48 -9.85 4.88
CA THR A 310 10.36 -11.03 5.04
C THR A 310 11.81 -10.65 4.76
N LEU A 311 12.08 -9.86 3.72
CA LEU A 311 13.43 -9.40 3.45
C LEU A 311 13.93 -8.42 4.54
N GLU A 312 13.03 -7.61 5.09
CA GLU A 312 13.29 -6.76 6.25
C GLU A 312 13.71 -7.59 7.46
N PHE A 313 12.96 -8.65 7.79
CA PHE A 313 13.29 -9.61 8.85
C PHE A 313 14.68 -10.21 8.65
N LEU A 314 15.04 -10.56 7.41
CA LEU A 314 16.33 -11.17 7.07
C LEU A 314 17.50 -10.17 7.03
N ALA A 315 17.25 -8.87 6.86
CA ALA A 315 18.29 -7.86 6.68
C ALA A 315 18.49 -6.96 7.91
N PHE A 316 17.42 -6.66 8.64
CA PHE A 316 17.42 -5.75 9.77
C PHE A 316 17.17 -6.47 11.09
N ARG A 317 17.69 -5.88 12.17
CA ARG A 317 17.39 -6.25 13.54
C ARG A 317 17.46 -5.03 14.42
N ASN A 318 16.41 -4.79 15.20
CA ASN A 318 16.36 -3.69 16.19
C ASN A 318 16.74 -2.33 15.59
N GLY A 319 16.26 -2.03 14.37
CA GLY A 319 16.44 -0.73 13.72
C GLY A 319 17.75 -0.53 12.97
N VAL A 320 18.60 -1.55 12.90
CA VAL A 320 19.89 -1.48 12.20
C VAL A 320 20.09 -2.69 11.29
N ALA A 321 21.01 -2.58 10.36
CA ALA A 321 21.45 -3.72 9.57
C ALA A 321 21.98 -4.83 10.48
N ARG A 322 21.62 -6.08 10.17
CA ARG A 322 22.20 -7.26 10.83
C ARG A 322 23.70 -7.32 10.59
N THR A 323 24.41 -7.97 11.51
CA THR A 323 25.84 -8.25 11.35
C THR A 323 26.11 -9.76 11.30
N LEU A 324 27.26 -10.14 10.76
CA LEU A 324 27.73 -11.52 10.79
C LEU A 324 28.03 -12.04 12.21
N THR A 325 27.99 -11.15 13.21
CA THR A 325 28.38 -11.41 14.61
C THR A 325 27.25 -11.09 15.59
N ASP A 326 26.02 -10.94 15.11
CA ASP A 326 24.87 -10.69 15.97
C ASP A 326 24.69 -11.79 17.01
N VAL A 327 24.28 -11.39 18.22
CA VAL A 327 23.96 -12.31 19.32
C VAL A 327 22.48 -12.17 19.63
N ALA A 328 21.74 -13.28 19.60
CA ALA A 328 20.32 -13.30 19.94
C ALA A 328 20.11 -12.85 21.40
N ASP A 329 19.16 -11.96 21.63
CA ASP A 329 18.74 -11.49 22.95
C ASP A 329 17.74 -12.47 23.59
N SER A 330 17.10 -13.32 22.77
CA SER A 330 16.12 -14.32 23.18
C SER A 330 16.10 -15.52 22.23
N SER A 331 15.37 -16.58 22.61
CA SER A 331 15.11 -17.74 21.74
C SER A 331 13.85 -17.57 20.87
N ASN A 332 13.31 -16.35 20.76
CA ASN A 332 12.11 -16.09 19.97
C ASN A 332 12.46 -16.17 18.46
N SER A 333 11.55 -16.68 17.63
CA SER A 333 11.71 -16.69 16.17
C SER A 333 11.91 -15.28 15.61
N ALA A 334 11.31 -14.27 16.24
CA ALA A 334 11.49 -12.85 15.93
C ALA A 334 12.96 -12.37 16.03
N ASP A 335 13.79 -13.09 16.78
CA ASP A 335 15.14 -12.68 17.18
C ASP A 335 16.24 -13.63 16.66
N LEU A 336 15.92 -14.37 15.59
CA LEU A 336 16.87 -15.23 14.90
C LEU A 336 18.07 -14.42 14.40
N VAL A 337 19.28 -14.99 14.47
CA VAL A 337 20.52 -14.34 14.00
C VAL A 337 21.20 -15.12 12.87
N TYR A 338 21.94 -14.37 12.04
CA TYR A 338 22.83 -14.93 11.03
C TYR A 338 24.03 -15.60 11.70
N THR A 339 24.41 -16.79 11.23
CA THR A 339 25.55 -17.55 11.73
C THR A 339 26.25 -18.29 10.58
N SER A 340 27.47 -18.77 10.81
CA SER A 340 28.14 -19.63 9.82
C SER A 340 27.38 -20.91 9.49
N ALA A 341 26.50 -21.38 10.39
CA ALA A 341 25.73 -22.61 10.19
C ALA A 341 24.53 -22.41 9.25
N ASN A 342 23.89 -21.24 9.27
CA ASN A 342 22.75 -20.90 8.41
C ASN A 342 23.09 -19.93 7.27
N ALA A 343 24.36 -19.53 7.12
CA ALA A 343 24.82 -18.56 6.14
C ALA A 343 24.32 -18.83 4.71
N ALA A 344 24.46 -20.08 4.25
CA ALA A 344 24.05 -20.46 2.91
C ALA A 344 22.52 -20.38 2.72
N SER A 345 21.75 -20.89 3.68
CA SER A 345 20.28 -20.85 3.58
C SER A 345 19.74 -19.43 3.72
N TRP A 346 20.37 -18.59 4.55
CA TRP A 346 20.02 -17.19 4.74
C TRP A 346 20.23 -16.38 3.46
N GLY A 347 21.43 -16.44 2.88
CA GLY A 347 21.74 -15.72 1.65
C GLY A 347 20.86 -16.17 0.47
N ASN A 348 20.61 -17.48 0.35
CA ASN A 348 19.70 -18.01 -0.65
C ASN A 348 18.25 -17.51 -0.45
N TYR A 349 17.75 -17.48 0.79
CA TYR A 349 16.40 -16.98 1.07
C TYR A 349 16.27 -15.50 0.70
N MET A 350 17.24 -14.66 1.09
CA MET A 350 17.26 -13.24 0.71
C MET A 350 17.20 -13.06 -0.81
N VAL A 351 17.97 -13.87 -1.57
CA VAL A 351 17.95 -13.83 -3.03
C VAL A 351 16.59 -14.25 -3.60
N GLN A 352 15.95 -15.29 -3.06
CA GLN A 352 14.64 -15.74 -3.53
C GLN A 352 13.54 -14.69 -3.25
N VAL A 353 13.50 -14.13 -2.05
CA VAL A 353 12.51 -13.08 -1.71
C VAL A 353 12.71 -11.84 -2.57
N ALA A 354 13.96 -11.37 -2.73
CA ALA A 354 14.24 -10.21 -3.57
C ALA A 354 13.96 -10.46 -5.06
N TYR A 355 14.16 -11.70 -5.54
CA TYR A 355 13.77 -12.09 -6.91
C TYR A 355 12.26 -12.00 -7.10
N LEU A 356 11.49 -12.54 -6.16
CA LEU A 356 10.03 -12.51 -6.20
C LEU A 356 9.52 -11.06 -6.15
N LEU A 357 10.04 -10.21 -5.26
CA LEU A 357 9.73 -8.77 -5.22
C LEU A 357 10.02 -8.07 -6.55
N LYS A 358 11.15 -8.35 -7.19
CA LYS A 358 11.47 -7.84 -8.53
C LYS A 358 10.43 -8.31 -9.56
N SER A 359 10.12 -9.60 -9.57
CA SER A 359 9.20 -10.21 -10.52
C SER A 359 7.77 -9.66 -10.38
N ASP A 360 7.30 -9.50 -9.15
CA ASP A 360 5.97 -8.97 -8.85
C ASP A 360 5.88 -7.49 -9.23
N ALA A 361 6.89 -6.67 -8.91
CA ALA A 361 6.94 -5.27 -9.31
C ALA A 361 7.02 -5.09 -10.84
N GLU A 362 7.76 -5.96 -11.52
CA GLU A 362 7.82 -5.97 -12.99
C GLU A 362 6.47 -6.35 -13.60
N THR A 363 5.78 -7.35 -13.03
CA THR A 363 4.42 -7.74 -13.44
C THR A 363 3.43 -6.59 -13.24
N LEU A 364 3.50 -5.92 -12.09
CA LEU A 364 2.66 -4.77 -11.78
C LEU A 364 2.87 -3.63 -12.78
N TYR A 365 4.11 -3.21 -12.98
CA TYR A 365 4.44 -2.15 -13.93
C TYR A 365 4.00 -2.50 -15.37
N ASN A 366 4.25 -3.73 -15.82
CA ASN A 366 3.89 -4.17 -17.17
C ASN A 366 2.37 -4.29 -17.34
N SER A 367 1.63 -4.67 -16.30
CA SER A 367 0.16 -4.69 -16.32
C SER A 367 -0.42 -3.30 -16.51
N TRP A 368 0.17 -2.30 -15.84
CA TRP A 368 -0.22 -0.91 -15.99
C TRP A 368 0.21 -0.29 -17.32
N SER A 369 1.41 -0.59 -17.82
CA SER A 369 2.04 0.15 -18.93
C SER A 369 2.00 -0.56 -20.29
N VAL A 370 1.90 -1.89 -20.32
CA VAL A 370 2.03 -2.69 -21.55
C VAL A 370 0.73 -3.42 -21.91
N SER A 371 0.27 -4.33 -21.06
CA SER A 371 -0.88 -5.19 -21.34
C SER A 371 -1.45 -5.75 -20.03
N TYR A 372 -2.77 -5.72 -19.88
CA TYR A 372 -3.48 -6.32 -18.76
C TYR A 372 -4.43 -7.42 -19.26
N GLU A 373 -4.27 -8.65 -18.74
CA GLU A 373 -5.05 -9.85 -19.13
C GLU A 373 -5.06 -10.15 -20.63
N GLY A 374 -3.94 -9.91 -21.31
CA GLY A 374 -3.80 -10.12 -22.76
C GLY A 374 -4.51 -9.08 -23.64
N GLY A 375 -5.05 -8.02 -23.04
CA GLY A 375 -5.66 -6.88 -23.72
C GLY A 375 -4.81 -5.62 -23.67
N GLU A 376 -5.47 -4.46 -23.77
CA GLU A 376 -4.82 -3.18 -23.54
C GLU A 376 -4.34 -3.03 -22.08
N SER A 377 -3.30 -2.23 -21.87
CA SER A 377 -2.74 -1.91 -20.55
C SER A 377 -3.81 -1.34 -19.60
N TYR A 378 -3.68 -1.57 -18.29
CA TYR A 378 -4.62 -1.01 -17.32
C TYR A 378 -4.64 0.52 -17.34
N ALA A 379 -3.51 1.20 -17.58
CA ALA A 379 -3.47 2.65 -17.76
C ALA A 379 -4.37 3.13 -18.91
N ALA A 380 -4.38 2.40 -20.02
CA ALA A 380 -5.24 2.71 -21.17
C ALA A 380 -6.73 2.48 -20.86
N LYS A 381 -7.06 1.40 -20.14
CA LYS A 381 -8.43 1.12 -19.66
C LYS A 381 -8.93 2.22 -18.72
N PHE A 382 -8.12 2.57 -17.72
CA PHE A 382 -8.46 3.57 -16.71
C PHE A 382 -8.70 4.96 -17.32
N LYS A 383 -7.85 5.40 -18.26
CA LYS A 383 -8.05 6.66 -19.01
C LYS A 383 -9.27 6.68 -19.92
N LYS A 384 -9.89 5.51 -20.18
CA LYS A 384 -11.15 5.36 -20.93
C LYS A 384 -12.33 5.09 -20.01
N HIS A 385 -12.15 5.25 -18.69
CA HIS A 385 -13.17 5.02 -17.67
C HIS A 385 -13.67 3.57 -17.58
N VAL A 386 -12.86 2.63 -18.06
CA VAL A 386 -13.11 1.21 -17.89
C VAL A 386 -12.46 0.79 -16.58
N VAL A 387 -13.16 1.07 -15.48
CA VAL A 387 -12.82 0.59 -14.13
C VAL A 387 -13.38 -0.82 -13.94
N GLN A 388 -12.64 -1.69 -13.26
CA GLN A 388 -13.07 -3.05 -12.88
C GLN A 388 -13.01 -3.21 -11.38
#